data_AF-A0A1G2UZ97-F1
#
_entry.id   AF-A0A1G2UZ97-F1
#
_cell.length_a   1.000
_cell.length_b   1.000
_cell.length_c   1.000
_cell.angle_alpha   90.00
_cell.angle_beta   90.00
_cell.angle_gamma   90.00
#
_symmetry.space_group_name_H-M   'P 1'
#
loop_
_entity.id
_entity.type
_entity.pdbx_description
1 polymer ?
#
loop_
_entity_poly.entity_id
_entity_poly.type
_entity_poly.pdbx_seq_one_letter_code
_entity_poly.pdbx_strand_id
1 'polypeptide(L)'
;MFTKEDAHKRPLVTAYNEKCFRVFNGPELSNLPDLLRAFQSMTKMQFSHHVKSYKNDFALWVEGVLCDSECAGNLRQAKTPRAAVAVVKKRLKDYQLSTNLSKTSLKLTLLIFVIMGFALSTAFLFYFISKNSTIQAGSIQLATATTALYEQEMKSPLPVRLKIPAIDVDAAVEYVGLTSDKAMDVPKDPADVAWFNLGARPGENGSAIMAGHYGGKKASVFDNLYKLRKGDKLYIEDEFGTTTTFVVRETRRYDPSADASYVFGSNDGKPHLNLITCEGDWDKVSKSYSERLVVFTDKE
;
A
#
# COMPACT_ATOMS: atom_id res chain seq x y z
N MET A 1 -18.70 16.02 3.42
CA MET A 1 -19.80 15.39 2.65
C MET A 1 -19.13 14.66 1.51
N PHE A 2 -19.05 13.33 1.56
CA PHE A 2 -18.32 12.54 0.54
C PHE A 2 -19.15 12.45 -0.73
N THR A 3 -18.54 12.71 -1.89
CA THR A 3 -19.22 12.63 -3.18
C THR A 3 -19.15 11.20 -3.73
N LYS A 4 -20.09 10.81 -4.60
CA LYS A 4 -20.08 9.52 -5.31
C LYS A 4 -18.78 9.29 -6.12
N GLU A 5 -18.05 10.34 -6.45
CA GLU A 5 -16.84 10.31 -7.27
C GLU A 5 -15.60 9.83 -6.50
N ASP A 6 -15.62 9.93 -5.16
CA ASP A 6 -14.53 9.46 -4.29
C ASP A 6 -14.58 7.94 -4.04
N ALA A 7 -15.77 7.34 -4.20
CA ALA A 7 -16.02 5.91 -3.92
C ALA A 7 -15.37 4.95 -4.93
N HIS A 8 -15.03 5.43 -6.14
CA HIS A 8 -14.37 4.63 -7.17
C HIS A 8 -12.83 4.68 -7.10
N LYS A 9 -12.25 5.47 -6.20
CA LYS A 9 -10.79 5.72 -6.16
C LYS A 9 -10.03 4.93 -5.07
N ARG A 10 -10.70 4.15 -4.21
CA ARG A 10 -10.04 3.51 -3.04
C ARG A 10 -10.46 2.05 -2.86
N PRO A 11 -10.01 1.13 -3.73
CA PRO A 11 -10.45 -0.27 -3.73
C PRO A 11 -9.84 -1.15 -2.62
N LEU A 12 -8.90 -0.64 -1.84
CA LEU A 12 -8.04 -1.42 -0.94
C LEU A 12 -7.82 -0.70 0.40
N VAL A 13 -8.83 0.01 0.90
CA VAL A 13 -8.76 0.48 2.28
C VAL A 13 -8.69 -0.77 3.15
N THR A 14 -7.61 -0.87 3.91
CA THR A 14 -7.39 -1.92 4.89
C THR A 14 -7.64 -1.29 6.26
N ALA A 15 -8.39 -1.99 7.11
CA ALA A 15 -8.62 -1.69 8.50
C ALA A 15 -7.45 -2.22 9.33
N TYR A 16 -7.10 -1.52 10.40
CA TYR A 16 -5.97 -1.85 11.26
C TYR A 16 -6.35 -1.77 12.73
N ASN A 17 -5.65 -2.51 13.58
CA ASN A 17 -5.82 -2.53 15.03
C ASN A 17 -7.28 -2.77 15.45
N GLU A 18 -7.83 -1.96 16.35
CA GLU A 18 -9.20 -2.07 16.85
C GLU A 18 -10.28 -1.87 15.77
N LYS A 19 -9.89 -1.35 14.59
CA LYS A 19 -10.79 -1.17 13.45
C LYS A 19 -10.88 -2.43 12.60
N CYS A 20 -10.02 -3.43 12.78
CA CYS A 20 -10.19 -4.72 12.13
C CYS A 20 -11.51 -5.38 12.57
N PHE A 21 -12.15 -6.08 11.66
CA PHE A 21 -13.39 -6.79 11.99
C PHE A 21 -13.08 -8.15 12.59
N ARG A 22 -13.42 -8.35 13.87
CA ARG A 22 -13.25 -9.66 14.51
C ARG A 22 -14.45 -10.56 14.28
N VAL A 23 -14.26 -11.62 13.48
CA VAL A 23 -15.30 -12.65 13.34
C VAL A 23 -15.38 -13.47 14.63
N PHE A 24 -16.57 -13.56 15.23
CA PHE A 24 -16.88 -14.49 16.32
C PHE A 24 -16.28 -15.89 16.08
N ASN A 25 -15.38 -16.32 16.98
CA ASN A 25 -14.61 -17.57 16.86
C ASN A 25 -14.01 -17.78 15.45
N GLY A 26 -13.46 -16.73 14.86
CA GLY A 26 -12.98 -16.74 13.49
C GLY A 26 -11.85 -15.74 13.27
N PRO A 27 -11.44 -15.56 12.00
CA PRO A 27 -10.34 -14.68 11.65
C PRO A 27 -10.69 -13.22 11.90
N GLU A 28 -9.63 -12.42 12.06
CA GLU A 28 -9.72 -10.97 12.00
C GLU A 28 -9.64 -10.52 10.53
N LEU A 29 -10.48 -9.56 10.13
CA LEU A 29 -10.60 -9.12 8.76
C LEU A 29 -10.12 -7.68 8.65
N SER A 30 -9.27 -7.44 7.67
CA SER A 30 -8.68 -6.13 7.45
C SER A 30 -9.22 -5.48 6.16
N ASN A 31 -9.67 -6.24 5.17
CA ASN A 31 -10.10 -5.66 3.88
C ASN A 31 -11.22 -6.49 3.21
N LEU A 32 -11.70 -6.02 2.05
CA LEU A 32 -12.72 -6.74 1.26
C LEU A 32 -12.28 -8.14 0.80
N PRO A 33 -11.02 -8.37 0.37
CA PRO A 33 -10.50 -9.73 0.13
C PRO A 33 -10.57 -10.66 1.36
N ASP A 34 -10.20 -10.20 2.54
CA ASP A 34 -10.33 -10.97 3.79
C ASP A 34 -11.80 -11.31 4.07
N LEU A 35 -12.67 -10.32 3.91
CA LEU A 35 -14.11 -10.49 4.08
C LEU A 35 -14.68 -11.52 3.10
N LEU A 36 -14.22 -11.52 1.85
CA LEU A 36 -14.60 -12.53 0.87
C LEU A 36 -14.16 -13.93 1.30
N ARG A 37 -12.88 -14.09 1.68
CA ARG A 37 -12.34 -15.38 2.16
C ARG A 37 -13.10 -15.88 3.37
N ALA A 38 -13.39 -15.00 4.32
CA ALA A 38 -14.19 -15.32 5.49
C ALA A 38 -15.60 -15.79 5.09
N PHE A 39 -16.33 -15.07 4.24
CA PHE A 39 -17.66 -15.52 3.82
C PHE A 39 -17.67 -16.85 3.07
N GLN A 40 -16.58 -17.22 2.40
CA GLN A 40 -16.46 -18.51 1.71
C GLN A 40 -16.28 -19.70 2.65
N SER A 41 -15.67 -19.49 3.83
CA SER A 41 -15.38 -20.55 4.81
C SER A 41 -16.23 -20.48 6.09
N MET A 42 -16.97 -19.38 6.29
CA MET A 42 -17.71 -19.10 7.52
C MET A 42 -18.95 -19.99 7.67
N THR A 43 -19.15 -20.50 8.89
CA THR A 43 -20.33 -21.29 9.26
C THR A 43 -21.59 -20.42 9.36
N LYS A 44 -22.77 -21.03 9.24
CA LYS A 44 -24.06 -20.34 9.46
C LYS A 44 -24.16 -19.70 10.85
N MET A 45 -23.55 -20.32 11.86
CA MET A 45 -23.53 -19.82 13.23
C MET A 45 -22.71 -18.53 13.34
N GLN A 46 -21.49 -18.53 12.81
CA GLN A 46 -20.63 -17.34 12.77
C GLN A 46 -21.29 -16.21 11.98
N PHE A 47 -21.90 -16.51 10.83
CA PHE A 47 -22.60 -15.51 10.03
C PHE A 47 -23.81 -14.92 10.76
N SER A 48 -24.64 -15.77 11.36
CA SER A 48 -25.83 -15.34 12.11
C SER A 48 -25.47 -14.59 13.41
N HIS A 49 -24.22 -14.66 13.88
CA HIS A 49 -23.75 -13.84 15.00
C HIS A 49 -23.74 -12.35 14.62
N HIS A 50 -23.23 -12.04 13.43
CA HIS A 50 -23.00 -10.68 12.91
C HIS A 50 -24.14 -10.14 12.04
N VAL A 51 -25.00 -11.03 11.52
CA VAL A 51 -26.10 -10.67 10.64
C VAL A 51 -27.42 -11.05 11.29
N LYS A 52 -28.17 -10.04 11.70
CA LYS A 52 -29.53 -10.12 12.24
C LYS A 52 -30.53 -9.54 11.23
N SER A 53 -31.83 -9.67 11.52
CA SER A 53 -32.89 -9.07 10.69
C SER A 53 -32.70 -7.56 10.54
N TYR A 54 -32.33 -6.89 11.63
CA TYR A 54 -32.21 -5.44 11.76
C TYR A 54 -30.77 -4.90 11.69
N LYS A 55 -29.74 -5.76 11.66
CA LYS A 55 -28.32 -5.33 11.73
C LYS A 55 -27.44 -6.23 10.85
N ASN A 56 -26.45 -5.63 10.20
CA ASN A 56 -25.38 -6.37 9.54
C ASN A 56 -24.04 -5.70 9.90
N ASP A 57 -23.29 -6.33 10.80
CA ASP A 57 -22.04 -5.80 11.34
C ASP A 57 -20.96 -5.67 10.27
N PHE A 58 -20.92 -6.59 9.31
CA PHE A 58 -20.02 -6.51 8.16
C PHE A 58 -20.32 -5.28 7.30
N ALA A 59 -21.60 -4.99 7.04
CA ALA A 59 -21.98 -3.83 6.24
C ALA A 59 -21.63 -2.51 6.95
N LEU A 60 -21.84 -2.44 8.27
CA LEU A 60 -21.48 -1.29 9.09
C LEU A 60 -19.96 -1.05 9.07
N TRP A 61 -19.17 -2.12 9.18
CA TRP A 61 -17.72 -2.06 9.10
C TRP A 61 -17.22 -1.63 7.71
N VAL A 62 -17.76 -2.21 6.64
CA VAL A 62 -17.40 -1.84 5.25
C VAL A 62 -17.71 -0.38 4.96
N GLU A 63 -18.82 0.15 5.48
CA GLU A 63 -19.17 1.57 5.31
C GLU A 63 -18.30 2.49 6.17
N GLY A 64 -18.16 2.18 7.47
CA GLY A 64 -17.53 3.06 8.43
C GLY A 64 -16.00 3.01 8.42
N VAL A 65 -15.43 1.86 8.06
CA VAL A 65 -13.98 1.64 8.11
C VAL A 65 -13.37 1.57 6.70
N LEU A 66 -13.98 0.81 5.79
CA LEU A 66 -13.46 0.71 4.42
C LEU A 66 -13.97 1.83 3.50
N CYS A 67 -14.90 2.66 4.00
CA CYS A 67 -15.51 3.76 3.26
C CYS A 67 -16.19 3.35 1.94
N ASP A 68 -16.71 2.12 1.85
CA ASP A 68 -17.39 1.59 0.66
C ASP A 68 -18.91 1.49 0.88
N SER A 69 -19.60 2.64 0.81
CA SER A 69 -21.05 2.74 1.02
C SER A 69 -21.86 1.92 0.01
N GLU A 70 -21.36 1.72 -1.21
CA GLU A 70 -22.04 0.92 -2.23
C GLU A 70 -22.00 -0.57 -1.87
N CYS A 71 -20.82 -1.08 -1.52
CA CYS A 71 -20.68 -2.46 -1.06
C CYS A 71 -21.48 -2.70 0.22
N ALA A 72 -21.41 -1.77 1.18
CA ALA A 72 -22.17 -1.84 2.42
C ALA A 72 -23.69 -1.87 2.19
N GLY A 73 -24.21 -1.00 1.30
CA GLY A 73 -25.62 -0.98 0.92
C GLY A 73 -26.11 -2.33 0.39
N ASN A 74 -25.29 -2.97 -0.46
CA ASN A 74 -25.59 -4.29 -1.00
C ASN A 74 -25.46 -5.40 0.07
N LEU A 75 -24.46 -5.31 0.96
CA LEU A 75 -24.28 -6.28 2.05
C LEU A 75 -25.44 -6.26 3.05
N ARG A 76 -26.08 -5.11 3.31
CA ARG A 76 -27.28 -5.04 4.18
C ARG A 76 -28.42 -5.96 3.73
N GLN A 77 -28.52 -6.18 2.42
CA GLN A 77 -29.53 -7.04 1.79
C GLN A 77 -29.12 -8.52 1.78
N ALA A 78 -27.83 -8.83 1.93
CA ALA A 78 -27.32 -10.19 1.92
C ALA A 78 -27.59 -10.91 3.25
N LYS A 79 -28.68 -11.69 3.31
CA LYS A 79 -29.07 -12.45 4.51
C LYS A 79 -28.45 -13.85 4.62
N THR A 80 -27.59 -14.24 3.68
CA THR A 80 -26.89 -15.54 3.69
C THR A 80 -25.41 -15.37 3.33
N PRO A 81 -24.51 -16.26 3.80
CA PRO A 81 -23.10 -16.23 3.40
C PRO A 81 -22.92 -16.23 1.88
N ARG A 82 -23.68 -17.07 1.17
CA ARG A 82 -23.63 -17.15 -0.30
C ARG A 82 -24.00 -15.83 -0.99
N ALA A 83 -25.03 -15.14 -0.49
CA ALA A 83 -25.40 -13.82 -1.01
C ALA A 83 -24.32 -12.79 -0.72
N ALA A 84 -23.71 -12.82 0.47
CA ALA A 84 -22.65 -11.90 0.85
C ALA A 84 -21.38 -12.11 0.00
N VAL A 85 -21.02 -13.37 -0.30
CA VAL A 85 -19.96 -13.70 -1.27
C VAL A 85 -20.23 -13.07 -2.62
N ALA A 86 -21.46 -13.15 -3.14
CA ALA A 86 -21.79 -12.59 -4.44
C ALA A 86 -21.62 -11.06 -4.47
N VAL A 87 -22.04 -10.37 -3.41
CA VAL A 87 -21.87 -8.92 -3.26
C VAL A 87 -20.39 -8.52 -3.28
N VAL A 88 -19.57 -9.15 -2.44
CA VAL A 88 -18.14 -8.79 -2.32
C VAL A 88 -17.38 -9.17 -3.59
N LYS A 89 -17.66 -10.33 -4.20
CA LYS A 89 -17.06 -10.73 -5.49
C LYS A 89 -17.38 -9.74 -6.60
N LYS A 90 -18.64 -9.32 -6.72
CA LYS A 90 -19.04 -8.33 -7.72
C LYS A 90 -18.27 -7.03 -7.50
N ARG A 91 -18.22 -6.53 -6.27
CA ARG A 91 -17.53 -5.28 -5.95
C ARG A 91 -16.03 -5.33 -6.29
N LEU A 92 -15.34 -6.43 -5.92
CA LEU A 92 -13.93 -6.63 -6.26
C LEU A 92 -13.71 -6.66 -7.79
N LYS A 93 -14.63 -7.27 -8.54
CA LYS A 93 -14.59 -7.27 -10.01
C LYS A 93 -14.81 -5.87 -10.59
N ASP A 94 -15.72 -5.09 -10.03
CA ASP A 94 -15.98 -3.71 -10.46
C ASP A 94 -14.74 -2.82 -10.22
N TYR A 95 -13.97 -3.08 -9.16
CA TYR A 95 -12.65 -2.45 -8.95
C TYR A 95 -11.61 -2.88 -9.98
N GLN A 96 -11.53 -4.17 -10.31
CA GLN A 96 -10.63 -4.64 -11.37
C GLN A 96 -11.03 -4.08 -12.75
N LEU A 97 -12.32 -3.91 -13.02
CA LEU A 97 -12.80 -3.38 -14.29
C LEU A 97 -12.56 -1.88 -14.42
N SER A 98 -12.80 -1.10 -13.36
CA SER A 98 -12.52 0.35 -13.33
C SER A 98 -11.03 0.66 -13.43
N THR A 99 -10.16 -0.11 -12.76
CA THR A 99 -8.70 0.01 -12.91
C THR A 99 -8.23 -0.34 -14.33
N ASN A 100 -8.81 -1.37 -14.95
CA ASN A 100 -8.51 -1.71 -16.33
C ASN A 100 -9.02 -0.66 -17.33
N LEU A 101 -10.25 -0.16 -17.18
CA LEU A 101 -10.80 0.90 -18.05
C LEU A 101 -10.00 2.20 -17.97
N SER A 102 -9.56 2.59 -16.77
CA SER A 102 -8.65 3.72 -16.56
C SER A 102 -7.30 3.51 -17.27
N LYS A 103 -6.72 2.31 -17.19
CA LYS A 103 -5.50 1.95 -17.93
C LYS A 103 -5.72 1.97 -19.44
N THR A 104 -6.88 1.53 -19.92
CA THR A 104 -7.20 1.50 -21.37
C THR A 104 -7.44 2.91 -21.92
N SER A 105 -8.10 3.81 -21.17
CA SER A 105 -8.28 5.20 -21.59
C SER A 105 -6.97 5.98 -21.55
N LEU A 106 -6.10 5.73 -20.56
CA LEU A 106 -4.76 6.28 -20.49
C LEU A 106 -3.89 5.77 -21.66
N LYS A 107 -3.96 4.47 -21.97
CA LYS A 107 -3.30 3.87 -23.13
C LYS A 107 -3.84 4.41 -24.46
N LEU A 108 -5.14 4.64 -24.60
CA LEU A 108 -5.73 5.21 -25.82
C LEU A 108 -5.29 6.67 -26.01
N THR A 109 -5.22 7.44 -24.93
CA THR A 109 -4.70 8.81 -24.93
C THR A 109 -3.22 8.83 -25.29
N LEU A 110 -2.41 7.95 -24.68
CA LEU A 110 -0.98 7.80 -24.99
C LEU A 110 -0.76 7.31 -26.43
N LEU A 111 -1.62 6.41 -26.93
CA LEU A 111 -1.59 5.89 -28.29
C LEU A 111 -1.92 6.99 -29.31
N ILE A 112 -2.82 7.93 -29.02
CA ILE A 112 -3.07 9.11 -29.88
C ILE A 112 -1.82 9.99 -29.96
N PHE A 113 -1.12 10.24 -28.85
CA PHE A 113 0.15 10.99 -28.85
C PHE A 113 1.28 10.23 -29.57
N VAL A 114 1.33 8.90 -29.42
CA VAL A 114 2.30 8.06 -30.13
C VAL A 114 1.99 8.04 -31.62
N ILE A 115 0.73 7.86 -32.07
CA ILE A 115 0.36 7.88 -33.50
C ILE A 115 0.71 9.24 -34.15
N MET A 116 0.53 10.35 -33.41
CA MET A 116 0.90 11.69 -33.89
C MET A 116 2.42 11.90 -33.98
N GLY A 117 3.21 11.17 -33.16
CA GLY A 117 4.67 11.08 -33.29
C GLY A 117 5.17 10.01 -34.28
N PHE A 118 4.39 8.96 -34.53
CA PHE A 118 4.76 7.79 -35.35
C PHE A 118 4.40 7.97 -36.83
N ALA A 119 3.55 8.93 -37.19
CA ALA A 119 3.37 9.37 -38.58
C ALA A 119 4.69 9.84 -39.26
N LEU A 120 5.74 10.08 -38.47
CA LEU A 120 7.10 10.40 -38.95
C LEU A 120 8.06 9.19 -38.98
N SER A 121 7.66 7.99 -38.55
CA SER A 121 8.55 6.80 -38.52
C SER A 121 7.97 5.51 -39.11
N THR A 122 6.73 5.51 -39.62
CA THR A 122 6.06 4.32 -40.18
C THR A 122 6.58 3.83 -41.53
N ALA A 123 7.39 4.60 -42.25
CA ALA A 123 8.02 4.11 -43.50
C ALA A 123 9.13 3.08 -43.24
N PHE A 124 9.69 3.02 -42.02
CA PHE A 124 10.89 2.22 -41.74
C PHE A 124 10.58 0.82 -41.16
N LEU A 125 9.47 0.65 -40.45
CA LEU A 125 9.13 -0.63 -39.79
C LEU A 125 8.34 -1.61 -40.70
N PHE A 126 7.70 -1.12 -41.76
CA PHE A 126 6.99 -1.96 -42.74
C PHE A 126 7.92 -2.81 -43.61
N TYR A 127 9.19 -2.43 -43.73
CA TYR A 127 10.19 -3.20 -44.47
C TYR A 127 10.63 -4.47 -43.73
N PHE A 128 10.59 -4.50 -42.39
CA PHE A 128 11.22 -5.56 -41.60
C PHE A 128 10.28 -6.66 -41.11
N ILE A 129 8.97 -6.42 -40.97
CA ILE A 129 8.04 -7.42 -40.41
C ILE A 129 7.46 -8.36 -41.48
N SER A 130 7.68 -8.11 -42.77
CA SER A 130 7.18 -8.97 -43.86
C SER A 130 7.90 -10.34 -43.97
N LYS A 131 8.90 -10.63 -43.13
CA LYS A 131 9.60 -11.92 -43.10
C LYS A 131 9.86 -12.40 -41.67
N ASN A 132 8.85 -12.99 -41.03
CA ASN A 132 8.93 -14.34 -40.44
C ASN A 132 7.80 -14.63 -39.43
N SER A 133 7.08 -15.69 -39.76
CA SER A 133 6.62 -16.80 -38.92
C SER A 133 5.75 -16.55 -37.68
N THR A 134 4.47 -16.88 -37.87
CA THR A 134 3.66 -17.86 -37.11
C THR A 134 3.94 -17.99 -35.61
N ILE A 135 3.00 -17.49 -34.79
CA ILE A 135 2.90 -17.84 -33.36
C ILE A 135 1.66 -18.71 -33.13
N GLN A 136 1.92 -19.90 -32.60
CA GLN A 136 0.94 -20.90 -32.20
C GLN A 136 0.49 -20.64 -30.75
N ALA A 137 -0.81 -20.78 -30.50
CA ALA A 137 -1.42 -20.62 -29.17
C ALA A 137 -1.06 -21.81 -28.26
N GLY A 138 -0.44 -21.52 -27.10
CA GLY A 138 -0.12 -22.49 -26.06
C GLY A 138 -0.91 -22.23 -24.79
N SER A 139 -2.00 -22.97 -24.59
CA SER A 139 -2.89 -22.88 -23.45
C SER A 139 -2.65 -24.04 -22.46
N ILE A 140 -1.47 -24.13 -21.84
CA ILE A 140 -1.20 -25.09 -20.74
C ILE A 140 -0.36 -24.48 -19.58
N GLN A 141 0.06 -23.21 -19.64
CA GLN A 141 1.00 -22.63 -18.66
C GLN A 141 0.35 -21.87 -17.48
N LEU A 142 -0.98 -21.84 -17.38
CA LEU A 142 -1.68 -21.08 -16.34
C LEU A 142 -1.63 -21.74 -14.96
N ALA A 143 -1.66 -23.08 -14.89
CA ALA A 143 -1.79 -23.79 -13.61
C ALA A 143 -0.50 -23.72 -12.77
N THR A 144 0.66 -23.86 -13.40
CA THR A 144 1.97 -23.79 -12.71
C THR A 144 2.31 -22.36 -12.27
N ALA A 145 1.94 -21.36 -13.07
CA ALA A 145 2.06 -19.96 -12.69
C ALA A 145 1.15 -19.61 -11.51
N THR A 146 -0.04 -20.20 -11.44
CA THR A 146 -0.98 -19.95 -10.35
C THR A 146 -0.44 -20.48 -9.02
N THR A 147 0.15 -21.69 -8.98
CA THR A 147 0.74 -22.24 -7.73
C THR A 147 1.99 -21.48 -7.29
N ALA A 148 2.86 -21.07 -8.23
CA ALA A 148 4.03 -20.25 -7.92
C ALA A 148 3.66 -18.84 -7.42
N LEU A 149 2.63 -18.23 -8.00
CA LEU A 149 2.08 -16.95 -7.53
C LEU A 149 1.38 -17.10 -6.17
N TYR A 150 0.72 -18.24 -5.92
CA TYR A 150 0.06 -18.53 -4.63
C TYR A 150 1.07 -18.76 -3.49
N GLU A 151 2.25 -19.31 -3.81
CA GLU A 151 3.34 -19.52 -2.84
C GLU A 151 4.15 -18.23 -2.60
N GLN A 152 4.27 -17.37 -3.62
CA GLN A 152 4.89 -16.06 -3.52
C GLN A 152 4.02 -15.03 -2.75
N GLU A 153 2.70 -15.09 -2.90
CA GLU A 153 1.74 -14.25 -2.17
C GLU A 153 1.64 -14.64 -0.68
N MET A 154 2.05 -15.86 -0.32
CA MET A 154 2.14 -16.38 1.06
C MET A 154 3.50 -16.09 1.75
N LYS A 155 4.46 -15.47 1.07
CA LYS A 155 5.80 -15.10 1.61
C LYS A 155 6.22 -13.69 1.15
N SER A 156 5.40 -12.67 1.37
CA SER A 156 5.92 -11.30 1.32
C SER A 156 6.57 -10.99 2.67
N PRO A 157 7.91 -11.04 2.75
CA PRO A 157 8.61 -11.13 4.02
C PRO A 157 8.54 -9.78 4.74
N LEU A 158 8.36 -9.83 6.06
CA LEU A 158 8.20 -8.62 6.87
C LEU A 158 9.56 -7.95 7.14
N PRO A 159 9.67 -6.61 7.04
CA PRO A 159 10.90 -5.90 7.37
C PRO A 159 11.13 -5.91 8.87
N VAL A 160 12.30 -6.36 9.32
CA VAL A 160 12.64 -6.48 10.75
C VAL A 160 13.77 -5.55 11.18
N ARG A 161 14.61 -5.10 10.23
CA ARG A 161 15.77 -4.25 10.52
C ARG A 161 16.01 -3.21 9.42
N LEU A 162 16.33 -1.99 9.81
CA LEU A 162 16.88 -0.95 8.94
C LEU A 162 18.34 -0.67 9.30
N LYS A 163 19.22 -0.71 8.30
CA LYS A 163 20.64 -0.35 8.44
C LYS A 163 21.00 0.79 7.50
N ILE A 164 21.66 1.82 8.03
CA ILE A 164 22.16 2.96 7.25
C ILE A 164 23.60 3.27 7.72
N PRO A 165 24.62 2.64 7.11
CA PRO A 165 26.00 2.75 7.58
C PRO A 165 26.55 4.18 7.59
N ALA A 166 26.12 5.04 6.66
CA ALA A 166 26.62 6.42 6.56
C ALA A 166 26.30 7.29 7.79
N ILE A 167 25.36 6.86 8.64
CA ILE A 167 24.90 7.59 9.83
C ILE A 167 24.77 6.69 11.07
N ASP A 168 25.44 5.53 11.05
CA ASP A 168 25.48 4.55 12.15
C ASP A 168 24.10 4.08 12.65
N VAL A 169 23.12 3.97 11.74
CA VAL A 169 21.79 3.42 12.07
C VAL A 169 21.80 1.90 11.91
N ASP A 170 21.40 1.21 12.96
CA ASP A 170 21.08 -0.21 12.98
C ASP A 170 19.89 -0.44 13.93
N ALA A 171 18.69 -0.34 13.38
CA ALA A 171 17.44 -0.16 14.14
C ALA A 171 16.45 -1.30 13.88
N ALA A 172 15.72 -1.72 14.91
CA ALA A 172 14.59 -2.63 14.71
C ALA A 172 13.42 -1.91 14.04
N VAL A 173 12.57 -2.67 13.35
CA VAL A 173 11.39 -2.14 12.67
C VAL A 173 10.15 -2.50 13.48
N GLU A 174 9.49 -1.47 14.00
CA GLU A 174 8.13 -1.54 14.54
C GLU A 174 7.11 -1.42 13.41
N TYR A 175 5.95 -2.06 13.57
CA TYR A 175 4.85 -2.03 12.60
C TYR A 175 3.78 -1.07 13.10
N VAL A 176 3.55 0.02 12.38
CA VAL A 176 2.61 1.05 12.80
C VAL A 176 1.53 1.29 11.77
N GLY A 177 0.35 1.61 12.29
CA GLY A 177 -0.77 2.08 11.50
C GLY A 177 -1.01 3.55 11.67
N LEU A 178 -2.29 3.91 11.73
CA LEU A 178 -2.71 5.27 12.02
C LEU A 178 -3.11 5.41 13.49
N THR A 179 -2.80 6.58 14.05
CA THR A 179 -3.31 7.04 15.34
C THR A 179 -4.82 7.36 15.27
N SER A 180 -5.42 7.68 16.42
CA SER A 180 -6.85 8.05 16.51
C SER A 180 -7.22 9.29 15.68
N ASP A 181 -6.29 10.22 15.53
CA ASP A 181 -6.37 11.44 14.74
C ASP A 181 -6.01 11.24 13.26
N LYS A 182 -5.79 9.99 12.83
CA LYS A 182 -5.48 9.60 11.44
C LYS A 182 -4.09 10.07 10.96
N ALA A 183 -3.17 10.34 11.88
CA ALA A 183 -1.75 10.51 11.56
C ALA A 183 -1.06 9.14 11.51
N MET A 184 0.07 9.01 10.81
CA MET A 184 0.94 7.84 10.93
C MET A 184 1.49 7.78 12.36
N ASP A 185 1.38 6.61 13.00
CA ASP A 185 1.96 6.41 14.33
C ASP A 185 3.49 6.33 14.26
N VAL A 186 4.16 6.55 15.39
CA VAL A 186 5.62 6.67 15.50
C VAL A 186 6.20 5.51 16.30
N PRO A 187 7.51 5.19 16.19
CA PRO A 187 8.08 4.11 16.99
C PRO A 187 7.95 4.41 18.48
N LYS A 188 7.82 3.37 19.31
CA LYS A 188 7.77 3.53 20.76
C LYS A 188 9.16 3.70 21.34
N ASP A 189 10.14 2.97 20.82
CA ASP A 189 11.53 3.14 21.22
C ASP A 189 12.20 4.25 20.37
N PRO A 190 12.86 5.25 20.99
CA PRO A 190 13.62 6.26 20.25
C PRO A 190 14.75 5.68 19.38
N ALA A 191 15.23 4.46 19.67
CA ALA A 191 16.26 3.79 18.88
C ALA A 191 15.71 2.98 17.68
N ASP A 192 14.40 2.78 17.61
CA ASP A 192 13.75 1.99 16.55
C ASP A 192 13.10 2.88 15.50
N VAL A 193 12.81 2.27 14.34
CA VAL A 193 12.00 2.89 13.28
C VAL A 193 10.65 2.23 13.20
N ALA A 194 9.66 2.95 12.69
CA ALA A 194 8.32 2.42 12.49
C ALA A 194 7.94 2.41 11.01
N TRP A 195 7.66 1.24 10.46
CA TRP A 195 7.14 1.09 9.11
C TRP A 195 5.62 1.25 9.06
N PHE A 196 5.14 2.09 8.14
CA PHE A 196 3.72 2.28 7.89
C PHE A 196 3.13 1.07 7.17
N ASN A 197 2.52 0.16 7.93
CA ASN A 197 2.02 -1.12 7.42
C ASN A 197 0.73 -1.01 6.56
N LEU A 198 0.23 0.21 6.32
CA LEU A 198 -0.81 0.48 5.32
C LEU A 198 -0.27 0.88 3.94
N GLY A 199 1.03 1.17 3.85
CA GLY A 199 1.71 1.47 2.60
C GLY A 199 2.27 0.22 1.91
N ALA A 200 3.08 0.45 0.88
CA ALA A 200 3.83 -0.62 0.25
C ALA A 200 4.83 -1.25 1.25
N ARG A 201 5.09 -2.55 1.13
CA ARG A 201 6.23 -3.15 1.84
C ARG A 201 7.53 -2.68 1.21
N PRO A 202 8.61 -2.51 2.00
CA PRO A 202 9.91 -2.21 1.43
C PRO A 202 10.31 -3.27 0.38
N GLY A 203 10.50 -2.82 -0.86
CA GLY A 203 10.94 -3.66 -1.98
C GLY A 203 9.82 -4.04 -2.94
N GLU A 204 8.56 -3.84 -2.56
CA GLU A 204 7.39 -3.91 -3.44
C GLU A 204 7.17 -2.58 -4.19
N ASN A 205 6.47 -2.63 -5.32
CA ASN A 205 6.15 -1.43 -6.10
C ASN A 205 5.29 -0.45 -5.28
N GLY A 206 5.65 0.83 -5.32
CA GLY A 206 5.03 1.89 -4.53
C GLY A 206 6.01 2.49 -3.53
N SER A 207 5.49 3.29 -2.59
CA SER A 207 6.29 3.95 -1.57
C SER A 207 6.09 3.28 -0.21
N ALA A 208 7.12 2.60 0.27
CA ALA A 208 7.21 2.18 1.66
C ALA A 208 7.67 3.36 2.52
N ILE A 209 7.08 3.53 3.71
CA ILE A 209 7.35 4.68 4.58
C ILE A 209 7.86 4.20 5.93
N MET A 210 8.98 4.76 6.39
CA MET A 210 9.47 4.53 7.75
C MET A 210 9.68 5.85 8.49
N ALA A 211 9.11 5.95 9.68
CA ALA A 211 9.29 7.10 10.57
C ALA A 211 10.26 6.75 11.70
N GLY A 212 11.01 7.75 12.18
CA GLY A 212 11.90 7.61 13.34
C GLY A 212 11.99 8.90 14.11
N HIS A 213 12.29 8.79 15.41
CA HIS A 213 12.40 9.94 16.31
C HIS A 213 13.62 10.81 15.99
N TYR A 214 13.52 12.08 16.38
CA TYR A 214 14.58 13.08 16.31
C TYR A 214 14.62 13.91 17.59
N GLY A 215 15.83 14.11 18.10
CA GLY A 215 16.14 14.86 19.31
C GLY A 215 15.58 14.22 20.58
N GLY A 216 15.48 15.03 21.64
CA GLY A 216 15.07 14.56 22.97
C GLY A 216 16.26 14.41 23.94
N LYS A 217 16.00 13.80 25.09
CA LYS A 217 17.02 13.61 26.15
C LYS A 217 17.99 12.47 25.86
N LYS A 218 17.52 11.46 25.12
CA LYS A 218 18.31 10.33 24.65
C LYS A 218 18.51 10.49 23.15
N ALA A 219 19.58 9.88 22.62
CA ALA A 219 19.78 9.81 21.19
C ALA A 219 18.59 9.11 20.54
N SER A 220 18.16 9.65 19.40
CA SER A 220 17.09 9.08 18.58
C SER A 220 17.65 8.57 17.26
N VAL A 221 16.99 7.55 16.70
CA VAL A 221 17.44 6.81 15.52
C VAL A 221 17.74 7.71 14.32
N PHE A 222 16.99 8.81 14.15
CA PHE A 222 17.13 9.71 13.00
C PHE A 222 17.75 11.07 13.36
N ASP A 223 18.46 11.18 14.49
CA ASP A 223 19.23 12.38 14.86
C ASP A 223 20.20 12.84 13.76
N ASN A 224 20.74 11.90 12.97
CA ASN A 224 21.70 12.16 11.91
C ASN A 224 21.12 12.04 10.49
N LEU A 225 19.81 11.88 10.32
CA LEU A 225 19.21 11.60 9.02
C LEU A 225 19.52 12.68 7.96
N TYR A 226 19.65 13.94 8.39
CA TYR A 226 20.00 15.09 7.55
C TYR A 226 21.39 15.00 6.91
N LYS A 227 22.27 14.12 7.40
CA LYS A 227 23.62 13.93 6.85
C LYS A 227 23.64 13.06 5.60
N LEU A 228 22.56 12.33 5.31
CA LEU A 228 22.47 11.48 4.13
C LEU A 228 22.53 12.29 2.84
N ARG A 229 23.27 11.75 1.87
CA ARG A 229 23.50 12.35 0.55
C ARG A 229 23.02 11.41 -0.53
N LYS A 230 22.73 11.98 -1.70
CA LYS A 230 22.43 11.19 -2.90
C LYS A 230 23.53 10.16 -3.15
N GLY A 231 23.15 8.89 -3.31
CA GLY A 231 24.06 7.77 -3.49
C GLY A 231 24.34 6.96 -2.21
N ASP A 232 24.01 7.47 -1.03
CA ASP A 232 24.13 6.69 0.22
C ASP A 232 23.17 5.50 0.19
N LYS A 233 23.60 4.38 0.78
CA LYS A 233 22.87 3.12 0.78
C LYS A 233 22.15 2.86 2.09
N LEU A 234 20.97 2.27 1.97
CA LEU A 234 20.16 1.77 3.07
C LEU A 234 19.84 0.30 2.81
N TYR A 235 19.74 -0.47 3.88
CA TYR A 235 19.48 -1.90 3.80
C TYR A 235 18.28 -2.24 4.68
N ILE A 236 17.30 -2.90 4.10
CA ILE A 236 16.17 -3.50 4.82
C ILE A 236 16.40 -5.00 4.90
N GLU A 237 16.51 -5.52 6.11
CA GLU A 237 16.53 -6.94 6.38
C GLU A 237 15.12 -7.42 6.68
N ASP A 238 14.73 -8.55 6.10
CA ASP A 238 13.46 -9.20 6.37
C ASP A 238 13.57 -10.32 7.41
N GLU A 239 12.44 -10.86 7.84
CA GLU A 239 12.35 -11.93 8.83
C GLU A 239 13.05 -13.25 8.43
N PHE A 240 13.43 -13.40 7.15
CA PHE A 240 14.19 -14.53 6.63
C PHE A 240 15.68 -14.20 6.43
N GLY A 241 16.13 -13.01 6.81
CA GLY A 241 17.51 -12.54 6.65
C GLY A 241 17.84 -12.06 5.24
N THR A 242 16.86 -11.93 4.34
CA THR A 242 17.09 -11.36 3.02
C THR A 242 17.25 -9.85 3.14
N THR A 243 18.23 -9.30 2.43
CA THR A 243 18.49 -7.86 2.42
C THR A 243 18.04 -7.22 1.10
N THR A 244 17.20 -6.18 1.20
CA THR A 244 16.88 -5.29 0.07
C THR A 244 17.66 -3.99 0.20
N THR A 245 18.36 -3.60 -0.86
CA THR A 245 19.15 -2.37 -0.91
C THR A 245 18.37 -1.22 -1.55
N PHE A 246 18.48 -0.04 -0.94
CA PHE A 246 17.96 1.21 -1.45
C PHE A 246 19.07 2.25 -1.53
N VAL A 247 18.92 3.21 -2.44
CA VAL A 247 19.88 4.31 -2.66
C VAL A 247 19.16 5.64 -2.53
N VAL A 248 19.73 6.57 -1.75
CA VAL A 248 19.20 7.92 -1.61
C VAL A 248 19.19 8.63 -2.97
N ARG A 249 18.00 9.10 -3.38
CA ARG A 249 17.79 9.90 -4.59
C ARG A 249 17.80 11.39 -4.28
N GLU A 250 17.09 11.80 -3.24
CA GLU A 250 16.96 13.21 -2.83
C GLU A 250 16.50 13.34 -1.38
N THR A 251 16.70 14.53 -0.81
CA THR A 251 16.25 14.89 0.54
C THR A 251 15.48 16.21 0.46
N ARG A 252 14.36 16.32 1.17
CA ARG A 252 13.53 17.52 1.20
C ARG A 252 13.02 17.82 2.60
N ARG A 253 12.83 19.10 2.90
CA ARG A 253 12.23 19.60 4.14
C ARG A 253 10.85 20.18 3.85
N TYR A 254 9.94 19.97 4.79
CA TYR A 254 8.58 20.48 4.72
C TYR A 254 8.19 21.18 6.01
N ASP A 255 7.30 22.17 5.87
CA ASP A 255 6.52 22.65 6.99
C ASP A 255 5.61 21.51 7.52
N PRO A 256 5.44 21.36 8.85
CA PRO A 256 4.59 20.32 9.44
C PRO A 256 3.13 20.34 8.97
N SER A 257 2.63 21.46 8.47
CA SER A 257 1.27 21.64 7.95
C SER A 257 1.15 21.43 6.44
N ALA A 258 2.25 21.18 5.73
CA ALA A 258 2.24 20.99 4.28
C ALA A 258 1.51 19.71 3.86
N ASP A 259 0.87 19.74 2.69
CA ASP A 259 0.35 18.53 2.06
C ASP A 259 1.53 17.68 1.54
N ALA A 260 1.81 16.60 2.26
CA ALA A 260 2.84 15.62 1.95
C ALA A 260 2.25 14.29 1.46
N SER A 261 1.01 14.27 0.97
CA SER A 261 0.32 13.03 0.53
C SER A 261 1.09 12.24 -0.53
N TYR A 262 1.84 12.92 -1.40
CA TYR A 262 2.69 12.28 -2.42
C TYR A 262 3.88 11.52 -1.82
N VAL A 263 4.29 11.79 -0.59
CA VAL A 263 5.33 11.00 0.10
C VAL A 263 4.85 9.57 0.29
N PHE A 264 3.54 9.37 0.47
CA PHE A 264 2.91 8.09 0.73
C PHE A 264 2.48 7.33 -0.54
N GLY A 265 2.74 7.85 -1.74
CA GLY A 265 2.28 7.24 -2.98
C GLY A 265 3.23 7.43 -4.16
N SER A 266 3.45 6.34 -4.90
CA SER A 266 4.08 6.37 -6.22
C SER A 266 3.24 5.54 -7.22
N ASN A 267 3.12 6.05 -8.44
CA ASN A 267 2.41 5.41 -9.55
C ASN A 267 3.34 5.09 -10.73
N ASP A 268 4.66 5.20 -10.55
CA ASP A 268 5.65 4.97 -11.61
C ASP A 268 6.00 3.48 -11.82
N GLY A 269 5.42 2.60 -10.99
CA GLY A 269 5.63 1.16 -11.03
C GLY A 269 6.97 0.71 -10.46
N LYS A 270 7.64 1.55 -9.67
CA LYS A 270 8.92 1.24 -9.03
C LYS A 270 8.80 1.12 -7.51
N PRO A 271 9.70 0.34 -6.87
CA PRO A 271 9.81 0.25 -5.42
C PRO A 271 10.64 1.40 -4.83
N HIS A 272 10.05 2.13 -3.90
CA HIS A 272 10.69 3.22 -3.15
C HIS A 272 10.59 2.99 -1.65
N LEU A 273 11.54 3.57 -0.91
CA LEU A 273 11.49 3.69 0.53
C LEU A 273 11.73 5.16 0.92
N ASN A 274 10.78 5.76 1.62
CA ASN A 274 10.90 7.13 2.13
C ASN A 274 11.07 7.09 3.65
N LEU A 275 12.12 7.75 4.14
CA LEU A 275 12.35 7.92 5.57
C LEU A 275 11.87 9.30 6.01
N ILE A 276 11.15 9.37 7.13
CA ILE A 276 10.56 10.60 7.65
C ILE A 276 11.00 10.81 9.10
N THR A 277 11.37 12.06 9.42
CA THR A 277 11.59 12.46 10.81
C THR A 277 11.18 13.91 11.06
N CYS A 278 11.14 14.30 12.33
CA CYS A 278 11.06 15.69 12.74
C CYS A 278 12.43 16.35 12.60
N GLU A 279 12.50 17.65 12.29
CA GLU A 279 13.76 18.40 12.24
C GLU A 279 13.51 19.88 12.58
N GLY A 280 14.57 20.64 12.79
CA GLY A 280 14.50 22.08 13.06
C GLY A 280 14.34 22.40 14.54
N ASP A 281 13.84 23.60 14.83
CA ASP A 281 13.73 24.10 16.20
C ASP A 281 12.53 23.51 16.93
N TRP A 282 12.71 23.20 18.21
CA TRP A 282 11.62 22.77 19.08
C TRP A 282 10.76 23.96 19.52
N ASP A 283 9.52 23.99 19.07
CA ASP A 283 8.52 24.94 19.54
C ASP A 283 7.82 24.42 20.80
N LYS A 284 8.02 25.14 21.92
CA LYS A 284 7.43 24.80 23.22
C LYS A 284 5.91 24.99 23.27
N VAL A 285 5.35 25.84 22.41
CA VAL A 285 3.91 26.15 22.36
C VAL A 285 3.16 25.05 21.63
N SER A 286 3.54 24.78 20.38
CA SER A 286 2.93 23.70 19.58
C SER A 286 3.39 22.31 20.00
N LYS A 287 4.45 22.20 20.82
CA LYS A 287 5.11 20.94 21.21
C LYS A 287 5.50 20.11 19.98
N SER A 288 6.01 20.79 18.96
CA SER A 288 6.42 20.18 17.71
C SER A 288 7.71 20.82 17.22
N TYR A 289 8.43 20.09 16.37
CA TYR A 289 9.55 20.64 15.63
C TYR A 289 9.07 21.40 14.40
N SER A 290 9.79 22.45 14.03
CA SER A 290 9.44 23.37 12.95
C SER A 290 9.48 22.76 11.55
N GLU A 291 10.11 21.60 11.36
CA GLU A 291 10.28 20.98 10.05
C GLU A 291 10.00 19.47 10.08
N ARG A 292 9.73 18.92 8.89
CA ARG A 292 9.74 17.48 8.61
C ARG A 292 10.77 17.20 7.52
N LEU A 293 11.73 16.35 7.83
CA LEU A 293 12.73 15.88 6.87
C LEU A 293 12.24 14.59 6.23
N VAL A 294 12.29 14.54 4.90
CA VAL A 294 12.02 13.33 4.13
C VAL A 294 13.21 13.00 3.25
N VAL A 295 13.72 11.78 3.39
CA VAL A 295 14.74 11.20 2.50
C VAL A 295 14.05 10.22 1.56
N PHE A 296 14.13 10.49 0.27
CA PHE A 296 13.57 9.64 -0.77
C PHE A 296 14.64 8.69 -1.30
N THR A 297 14.31 7.40 -1.36
CA THR A 297 15.24 6.37 -1.85
C THR A 297 14.54 5.48 -2.87
N ASP A 298 15.33 4.97 -3.81
CA ASP A 298 14.87 4.01 -4.81
C ASP A 298 15.59 2.68 -4.58
N LYS A 299 14.91 1.56 -4.82
CA LYS A 299 15.58 0.25 -4.80
C LYS A 299 16.70 0.20 -5.84
N GLU A 300 17.83 -0.38 -5.48
CA GLU A 300 18.97 -0.61 -6.39
C GLU A 300 18.65 -1.65 -7.47
#